data_AF-A0A1I6KKM3-F1
#
_entry.id   AF-A0A1I6KKM3-F1
#
_cell.length_a   1.000
_cell.length_b   1.000
_cell.length_c   1.000
_cell.angle_alpha   90.00
_cell.angle_beta   90.00
_cell.angle_gamma   90.00
#
_symmetry.space_group_name_H-M   'P 1'
#
loop_
_entity.id
_entity.type
_entity.pdbx_description
1 polymer ?
#
loop_
_entity_poly.entity_id
_entity_poly.type
_entity_poly.pdbx_seq_one_letter_code
_entity_poly.pdbx_strand_id
1 'polypeptide(L)'
;MNTLLVLLSSLLWWVLYSSIGALFIAIIAWAVLRWIERYPVVFNRTYLACLLWMMIDVVVIAVVFVRSGAQFDAAVLKTVWWRVFMVANMLLGAALLWRLVPRIDARRIKPTSACLAVAVIMLVVFGAVSSLLG
;
A
#
# COMPACT_ATOMS: atom_id res chain seq x y z
N MET A 1 -6.47 32.82 4.02
CA MET A 1 -5.01 32.57 4.09
C MET A 1 -4.69 31.43 5.05
N ASN A 2 -5.10 31.47 6.32
CA ASN A 2 -4.76 30.41 7.29
C ASN A 2 -5.17 28.98 6.86
N THR A 3 -6.38 28.81 6.31
CA THR A 3 -6.89 27.50 5.85
C THR A 3 -6.06 26.88 4.73
N LEU A 4 -5.56 27.69 3.79
CA LEU A 4 -4.75 27.23 2.66
C LEU A 4 -3.37 26.77 3.13
N LEU A 5 -2.74 27.51 4.05
CA LEU A 5 -1.46 27.08 4.64
C LEU A 5 -1.60 25.77 5.43
N VAL A 6 -2.69 25.60 6.19
CA VAL A 6 -2.96 24.35 6.92
C VAL A 6 -3.17 23.17 5.97
N LEU A 7 -3.93 23.37 4.89
CA LEU A 7 -4.12 22.34 3.85
C LEU A 7 -2.82 21.96 3.16
N LEU A 8 -2.00 22.93 2.76
CA LEU A 8 -0.71 22.64 2.13
C LEU A 8 0.25 21.94 3.09
N SER A 9 0.33 22.39 4.35
CA SER A 9 1.18 21.77 5.36
C SER A 9 0.78 20.31 5.62
N SER A 10 -0.52 20.04 5.79
CA SER A 10 -1.02 18.67 5.97
C SER A 10 -0.80 17.78 4.75
N LEU A 11 -0.97 18.31 3.52
CA LEU A 11 -0.65 17.57 2.30
C LEU A 11 0.83 17.22 2.20
N LEU A 12 1.72 18.16 2.53
CA LEU A 12 3.17 17.93 2.52
C LEU A 12 3.55 16.83 3.51
N TRP A 13 3.05 16.90 4.73
CA TRP A 13 3.28 15.87 5.74
C TRP A 13 2.76 14.51 5.31
N TRP A 14 1.55 14.46 4.74
CA TRP A 14 0.97 13.22 4.24
C TRP A 14 1.85 12.59 3.14
N VAL A 15 2.33 13.37 2.17
CA VAL A 15 3.23 12.89 1.12
C VAL A 15 4.57 12.41 1.71
N LEU A 16 5.17 13.15 2.62
CA LEU A 16 6.46 12.82 3.23
C LEU A 16 6.39 11.51 4.02
N TYR A 17 5.39 11.34 4.89
CA TYR A 17 5.22 10.10 5.65
C TYR A 17 4.91 8.91 4.73
N SER A 18 4.05 9.11 3.73
CA SER A 18 3.74 8.06 2.74
C SER A 18 4.97 7.66 1.94
N SER A 19 5.86 8.62 1.63
CA SER A 19 7.12 8.36 0.90
C SER A 19 8.08 7.47 1.69
N ILE A 20 8.26 7.76 2.98
CA ILE A 20 9.14 6.96 3.86
C ILE A 20 8.57 5.54 3.98
N GLY A 21 7.28 5.40 4.28
CA GLY A 21 6.64 4.10 4.41
C GLY A 21 6.65 3.30 3.10
N ALA A 22 6.36 3.96 1.97
CA ALA A 22 6.36 3.34 0.66
C ALA A 22 7.74 2.82 0.26
N LEU A 23 8.82 3.41 0.75
CA LEU A 23 10.18 2.92 0.48
C LEU A 23 10.40 1.52 1.05
N PHE A 24 10.00 1.27 2.30
CA PHE A 24 10.10 -0.06 2.91
C PHE A 24 9.23 -1.10 2.19
N ILE A 25 8.00 -0.71 1.87
CA ILE A 25 7.06 -1.57 1.12
C ILE A 25 7.62 -1.86 -0.28
N ALA A 26 8.21 -0.85 -0.94
CA ALA A 26 8.77 -0.99 -2.27
C ALA A 26 10.00 -1.91 -2.30
N ILE A 27 10.84 -1.91 -1.27
CA ILE A 27 11.97 -2.83 -1.16
C ILE A 27 11.47 -4.27 -1.11
N ILE A 28 10.44 -4.56 -0.29
CA ILE A 28 9.82 -5.88 -0.19
C ILE A 28 9.22 -6.27 -1.55
N ALA A 29 8.39 -5.40 -2.13
CA ALA A 29 7.73 -5.64 -3.41
C ALA A 29 8.75 -5.92 -4.52
N TRP A 30 9.81 -5.13 -4.58
CA TRP A 30 10.87 -5.26 -5.58
C TRP A 30 11.65 -6.56 -5.42
N ALA A 31 12.03 -6.94 -4.19
CA ALA A 31 12.73 -8.18 -3.92
C ALA A 31 11.87 -9.41 -4.31
N VAL A 32 10.59 -9.40 -3.94
CA VAL A 32 9.64 -10.47 -4.26
C VAL A 32 9.40 -10.57 -5.77
N LEU A 33 9.18 -9.44 -6.46
CA LEU A 33 8.97 -9.43 -7.91
C LEU A 33 10.21 -9.92 -8.66
N ARG A 34 11.41 -9.49 -8.25
CA ARG A 34 12.67 -9.96 -8.83
C ARG A 34 12.85 -11.47 -8.63
N TRP A 35 12.47 -11.98 -7.46
CA TRP A 35 12.54 -13.40 -7.15
C TRP A 35 11.58 -14.24 -8.01
N ILE A 36 10.31 -13.84 -8.12
CA ILE A 36 9.28 -14.57 -8.85
C ILE A 36 9.49 -14.48 -10.36
N GLU A 37 9.79 -13.29 -10.86
CA GLU A 37 9.87 -13.07 -12.29
C GLU A 37 11.20 -13.53 -12.87
N ARG A 38 12.27 -13.64 -12.06
CA ARG A 38 13.66 -13.93 -12.48
C ARG A 38 14.24 -12.93 -13.49
N TYR A 39 13.58 -11.79 -13.68
CA TYR A 39 14.03 -10.68 -14.51
C TYR A 39 14.25 -9.42 -13.67
N PRO A 40 15.11 -8.49 -14.14
CA PRO A 40 15.32 -7.25 -13.43
C PRO A 40 14.06 -6.35 -13.56
N VAL A 41 13.63 -5.82 -12.42
CA VAL A 41 12.46 -4.93 -12.29
C VAL A 41 12.92 -3.54 -11.90
N VAL A 42 12.34 -2.51 -12.50
CA VAL A 42 12.75 -1.12 -12.27
C VAL A 42 12.25 -0.64 -10.90
N PHE A 43 13.18 -0.43 -9.96
CA PHE A 43 12.87 0.00 -8.59
C PHE A 43 12.06 1.31 -8.54
N ASN A 44 12.37 2.26 -9.43
CA ASN A 44 11.67 3.54 -9.47
C ASN A 44 10.15 3.37 -9.78
N ARG A 45 9.80 2.41 -10.64
CA ARG A 45 8.40 2.13 -10.99
C ARG A 45 7.69 1.35 -9.89
N THR A 46 8.37 0.41 -9.23
CA THR A 46 7.81 -0.28 -8.04
C THR A 46 7.57 0.69 -6.91
N TYR A 47 8.52 1.60 -6.66
CA TYR A 47 8.39 2.65 -5.65
C TYR A 47 7.20 3.57 -5.93
N LEU A 48 7.05 4.07 -7.17
CA LEU A 48 5.90 4.89 -7.55
C LEU A 48 4.57 4.16 -7.31
N ALA A 49 4.50 2.87 -7.67
CA ALA A 49 3.30 2.06 -7.45
C ALA A 49 2.97 1.90 -5.97
N CYS A 50 3.97 1.62 -5.13
CA CYS A 50 3.82 1.51 -3.68
C CYS A 50 3.46 2.86 -3.04
N LEU A 51 4.03 3.97 -3.51
CA LEU A 51 3.71 5.31 -3.05
C LEU A 51 2.24 5.65 -3.30
N LEU A 52 1.77 5.48 -4.53
CA LEU A 52 0.38 5.73 -4.90
C LEU A 52 -0.56 4.82 -4.12
N TRP A 53 -0.17 3.55 -3.94
CA TRP A 53 -0.94 2.61 -3.14
C TRP A 53 -1.08 3.09 -1.69
N MET A 54 0.02 3.49 -1.05
CA MET A 54 0.02 3.94 0.34
C MET A 54 -0.75 5.25 0.54
N MET A 55 -0.65 6.19 -0.41
CA MET A 55 -1.44 7.41 -0.36
C MET A 55 -2.95 7.10 -0.45
N ILE A 56 -3.36 6.26 -1.40
CA ILE A 56 -4.77 5.85 -1.52
C ILE A 56 -5.22 5.13 -0.25
N ASP A 57 -4.39 4.24 0.29
CA ASP A 57 -4.68 3.48 1.51
C ASP A 57 -5.01 4.41 2.69
N VAL A 58 -4.21 5.46 2.94
CA VAL A 58 -4.46 6.45 3.99
C VAL A 58 -5.82 7.15 3.83
N VAL A 59 -6.19 7.52 2.60
CA VAL A 59 -7.49 8.17 2.34
C VAL A 59 -8.64 7.19 2.60
N VAL A 60 -8.51 5.96 2.13
CA VAL A 60 -9.57 4.96 2.27
C VAL A 60 -9.72 4.55 3.74
N ILE A 61 -8.61 4.38 4.48
CA ILE A 61 -8.63 4.16 5.93
C ILE A 61 -9.39 5.30 6.61
N ALA A 62 -9.04 6.56 6.33
CA ALA A 62 -9.72 7.71 6.92
C ALA A 62 -11.24 7.70 6.64
N VAL A 63 -11.67 7.39 5.42
CA VAL A 63 -13.09 7.27 5.06
C VAL A 63 -13.79 6.14 5.82
N VAL A 64 -13.14 4.97 5.95
CA VAL A 64 -13.68 3.82 6.68
C VAL A 64 -13.82 4.13 8.17
N PHE A 65 -12.85 4.82 8.76
CA PHE A 65 -12.91 5.25 10.16
C PHE A 65 -14.04 6.24 10.42
N VAL A 66 -14.15 7.28 9.58
CA VAL A 66 -15.23 8.27 9.71
C VAL A 66 -16.61 7.61 9.57
N ARG A 67 -16.76 6.64 8.65
CA ARG A 67 -18.03 5.98 8.38
C ARG A 67 -18.40 4.91 9.42
N SER A 68 -17.41 4.25 10.02
CA SER A 68 -17.64 3.23 11.05
C SER A 68 -17.90 3.83 12.43
N GLY A 69 -17.54 5.10 12.66
CA GLY A 69 -17.65 5.75 13.97
C GLY A 69 -16.83 5.05 15.06
N ALA A 70 -15.95 4.15 14.67
CA ALA A 70 -15.27 3.24 15.57
C ALA A 70 -13.98 3.87 16.09
N GLN A 71 -13.76 3.76 17.40
CA GLN A 71 -12.46 4.04 18.00
C GLN A 71 -11.46 2.96 17.55
N PHE A 72 -10.16 3.26 17.58
CA PHE A 72 -9.09 2.30 17.28
C PHE A 72 -9.07 1.18 18.34
N ASP A 73 -10.00 0.26 18.22
CA ASP A 73 -10.15 -0.90 19.10
C ASP A 73 -10.09 -2.17 18.25
N ALA A 74 -9.60 -3.28 18.83
CA ALA A 74 -9.43 -4.55 18.15
C ALA A 74 -10.74 -5.10 17.57
N ALA A 75 -11.88 -4.62 18.06
CA ALA A 75 -13.22 -4.90 17.53
C ALA A 75 -13.43 -4.40 16.09
N VAL A 76 -12.71 -3.35 15.64
CA VAL A 76 -12.81 -2.80 14.27
C VAL A 76 -12.47 -3.84 13.22
N LEU A 77 -11.50 -4.72 13.52
CA LEU A 77 -11.06 -5.79 12.62
C LEU A 77 -12.18 -6.80 12.28
N LYS A 78 -13.21 -6.89 13.13
CA LYS A 78 -14.35 -7.80 12.94
C LYS A 78 -15.48 -7.20 12.09
N THR A 79 -15.44 -5.90 11.82
CA THR A 79 -16.52 -5.23 11.07
C THR A 79 -16.50 -5.61 9.59
N VAL A 80 -17.69 -5.68 8.99
CA VAL A 80 -17.85 -5.99 7.55
C VAL A 80 -17.14 -4.95 6.69
N TRP A 81 -17.18 -3.68 7.08
CA TRP A 81 -16.50 -2.58 6.39
C TRP A 81 -14.99 -2.76 6.34
N TRP A 82 -14.37 -3.21 7.43
CA TRP A 82 -12.93 -3.47 7.45
C TRP A 82 -12.52 -4.61 6.53
N ARG A 83 -13.34 -5.66 6.42
CA ARG A 83 -13.10 -6.79 5.51
C ARG A 83 -13.21 -6.38 4.05
N VAL A 84 -14.26 -5.64 3.70
CA VAL A 84 -14.44 -5.09 2.34
C VAL A 84 -13.27 -4.18 1.99
N PHE A 85 -12.85 -3.35 2.94
CA PHE A 85 -11.68 -2.49 2.79
C PHE A 85 -10.40 -3.29 2.52
N MET A 86 -10.10 -4.32 3.32
CA MET A 86 -8.91 -5.15 3.11
C MET A 86 -8.88 -5.79 1.72
N VAL A 87 -10.01 -6.34 1.26
CA VAL A 87 -10.10 -6.95 -0.08
C VAL A 87 -9.90 -5.89 -1.16
N ALA A 88 -10.56 -4.73 -1.05
CA ALA A 88 -10.42 -3.63 -1.99
C ALA A 88 -8.97 -3.12 -2.04
N ASN A 89 -8.32 -3.01 -0.88
CA ASN A 89 -6.94 -2.58 -0.77
C ASN A 89 -5.98 -3.55 -1.45
N MET A 90 -6.19 -4.85 -1.25
CA MET A 90 -5.38 -5.90 -1.86
C MET A 90 -5.52 -5.90 -3.40
N LEU A 91 -6.74 -5.72 -3.91
CA LEU A 91 -7.01 -5.58 -5.34
C LEU A 91 -6.38 -4.32 -5.93
N LEU A 92 -6.46 -3.20 -5.21
CA LEU A 92 -5.91 -1.92 -5.65
C LEU A 92 -4.39 -1.95 -5.70
N GLY A 93 -3.73 -2.50 -4.69
CA GLY A 93 -2.29 -2.73 -4.68
C GLY A 93 -1.84 -3.63 -5.84
N ALA A 94 -2.56 -4.71 -6.10
CA ALA A 94 -2.24 -5.65 -7.17
C ALA A 94 -2.42 -4.98 -8.55
N ALA A 95 -3.49 -4.21 -8.73
CA ALA A 95 -3.75 -3.48 -9.96
C ALA A 95 -2.70 -2.38 -10.23
N LEU A 96 -2.28 -1.64 -9.20
CA LEU A 96 -1.23 -0.63 -9.30
C LEU A 96 0.11 -1.26 -9.69
N LEU A 97 0.52 -2.32 -9.00
CA LEU A 97 1.76 -3.03 -9.34
C LEU A 97 1.69 -3.59 -10.76
N TRP A 98 0.59 -4.25 -11.12
CA TRP A 98 0.42 -4.82 -12.46
C TRP A 98 0.45 -3.76 -13.58
N ARG A 99 -0.12 -2.58 -13.33
CA ARG A 99 -0.24 -1.53 -14.35
C ARG A 99 0.99 -0.63 -14.45
N LEU A 100 1.66 -0.33 -13.34
CA LEU A 100 2.73 0.66 -13.27
C LEU A 100 4.13 0.06 -13.30
N VAL A 101 4.28 -1.24 -13.01
CA VAL A 101 5.57 -1.92 -13.01
C VAL A 101 5.76 -2.70 -14.32
N PRO A 102 6.50 -2.16 -15.29
CA PRO A 102 6.94 -2.93 -16.45
C PRO A 102 8.13 -3.83 -16.09
N ARG A 103 8.26 -4.96 -16.77
CA ARG A 103 9.55 -5.66 -16.89
C ARG A 103 10.53 -4.80 -17.68
N ILE A 104 11.83 -5.04 -17.52
CA ILE A 104 12.87 -4.43 -18.35
C ILE A 104 12.67 -4.73 -19.85
N ASP A 105 12.04 -5.85 -20.20
CA ASP A 105 11.64 -6.20 -21.56
C ASP A 105 10.41 -5.42 -22.10
N ALA A 106 9.98 -4.35 -21.44
CA ALA A 106 8.75 -3.58 -21.74
C ALA A 106 7.42 -4.38 -21.70
N ARG A 107 7.47 -5.67 -21.31
CA ARG A 107 6.28 -6.50 -21.07
C ARG A 107 5.71 -6.26 -19.69
N ARG A 108 4.38 -6.37 -19.55
CA ARG A 108 3.72 -6.30 -18.23
C ARG A 108 4.08 -7.53 -17.39
N ILE A 109 4.17 -7.33 -16.08
CA ILE A 109 4.30 -8.43 -15.12
C ILE A 109 3.06 -9.31 -15.15
N LYS A 110 3.20 -10.58 -14.73
CA LYS A 110 2.03 -11.47 -14.62
C LYS A 110 1.12 -10.95 -13.49
N PRO A 111 -0.21 -10.97 -13.66
CA PRO A 111 -1.12 -10.55 -12.58
C PRO A 111 -0.96 -11.43 -11.33
N THR A 112 -0.56 -12.70 -11.50
CA THR A 112 -0.26 -13.62 -10.41
C THR A 112 0.97 -13.20 -9.59
N SER A 113 2.03 -12.67 -10.22
CA SER A 113 3.21 -12.19 -9.50
C SER A 113 2.92 -10.89 -8.75
N ALA A 114 2.11 -9.99 -9.32
CA ALA A 114 1.63 -8.79 -8.64
C ALA A 114 0.82 -9.14 -7.38
N CYS A 115 -0.12 -10.09 -7.48
CA CYS A 115 -0.92 -10.55 -6.35
C CYS A 115 -0.05 -11.18 -5.25
N LEU A 116 0.91 -12.04 -5.62
CA LEU A 116 1.85 -12.63 -4.67
C LEU A 116 2.69 -11.56 -3.93
N ALA A 117 3.16 -10.54 -4.65
CA ALA A 117 3.92 -9.45 -4.03
C ALA A 117 3.09 -8.70 -2.97
N VAL A 118 1.84 -8.38 -3.29
CA VAL A 118 0.89 -7.75 -2.34
C VAL A 118 0.64 -8.66 -1.14
N ALA A 119 0.45 -9.96 -1.36
CA ALA A 119 0.21 -10.92 -0.28
C ALA A 119 1.40 -10.98 0.70
N VAL A 120 2.63 -10.99 0.19
CA VAL A 120 3.84 -10.96 1.03
C VAL A 120 3.92 -9.66 1.84
N ILE A 121 3.63 -8.51 1.21
CA ILE A 121 3.61 -7.22 1.92
C ILE A 121 2.59 -7.24 3.06
N MET A 122 1.36 -7.71 2.79
CA MET A 122 0.31 -7.82 3.80
C MET A 122 0.71 -8.73 4.96
N LEU A 123 1.35 -9.86 4.67
CA LEU A 123 1.83 -10.79 5.68
C LEU A 123 2.91 -10.15 6.57
N VAL A 124 3.87 -9.43 5.97
CA VAL A 124 4.93 -8.73 6.71
C VAL A 124 4.36 -7.61 7.57
N VAL A 125 3.48 -6.78 7.01
CA VAL A 125 2.87 -5.65 7.74
C VAL A 125 1.98 -6.17 8.88
N PHE A 126 1.12 -7.15 8.60
CA PHE A 126 0.27 -7.75 9.64
C PHE A 126 1.10 -8.40 10.74
N GLY A 127 2.15 -9.16 10.39
CA GLY A 127 3.06 -9.80 11.34
C GLY A 127 3.85 -8.80 12.19
N ALA A 128 4.28 -7.68 11.60
CA ALA A 128 4.93 -6.59 12.34
C ALA A 128 3.96 -5.94 13.34
N VAL A 129 2.75 -5.59 12.89
CA VAL A 129 1.72 -4.98 13.74
C VAL A 129 1.30 -5.91 14.87
N SER A 130 1.08 -7.20 14.60
CA SER A 130 0.72 -8.17 15.65
C SER A 130 1.83 -8.38 16.67
N SER A 131 3.10 -8.38 16.24
CA SER A 131 4.25 -8.55 17.14
C SER A 131 4.52 -7.33 18.01
N LEU A 132 4.08 -6.14 17.59
CA LEU A 132 4.21 -4.89 18.34
C LEU A 132 3.09 -4.69 19.37
N LEU A 133 1.92 -5.29 19.14
CA LEU A 133 0.73 -5.15 19.97
C LEU A 133 0.48 -6.33 20.93
N GLY A 134 1.16 -7.47 20.72
CA GLY A 134 1.11 -8.65 21.57
C GLY A 134 2.23 -8.66 22.61
#